data_AF-A0A5D2C8D0-F1
#
_entry.id   AF-A0A5D2C8D0-F1
#
_cell.length_a   1.000
_cell.length_b   1.000
_cell.length_c   1.000
_cell.angle_alpha   90.00
_cell.angle_beta   90.00
_cell.angle_gamma   90.00
#
_symmetry.space_group_name_H-M   'P 1'
#
loop_
_entity.id
_entity.type
_entity.pdbx_description
1 polymer ?
#
loop_
_entity_poly.entity_id
_entity_poly.type
_entity_poly.pdbx_seq_one_letter_code
_entity_poly.pdbx_strand_id
1 'polypeptide(L)'
;MNLGDLHKVWESKALKRKPGEEEAKKILEKIAKQVQPIWRVKLLSEFCPNNPTLLGLNVGASIHVKLRLRRPNWDWDFYPFNQVLDTMLHELCHNAHGPHNANFYKLWDEFRKVHFHF
;
A
#
# COMPACT_ATOMS: atom_id res chain seq x y z
N MET A 1 17.13 4.58 -20.29
CA MET A 1 16.21 4.53 -19.13
C MET A 1 17.04 4.58 -17.87
N ASN A 2 16.73 5.48 -16.93
CA ASN A 2 17.47 5.58 -15.67
C ASN A 2 17.07 4.40 -14.76
N LEU A 3 18.02 3.73 -14.11
CA LEU A 3 17.73 2.64 -13.16
C LEU A 3 16.77 3.09 -12.05
N GLY A 4 16.74 4.39 -11.72
CA GLY A 4 15.78 4.99 -10.79
C GLY A 4 14.31 4.90 -11.20
N ASP A 5 14.00 4.64 -12.48
CA ASP A 5 12.62 4.52 -12.98
C ASP A 5 12.05 3.09 -12.85
N LEU A 6 12.91 2.09 -12.60
CA LEU A 6 12.50 0.68 -12.59
C LEU A 6 11.70 0.27 -11.36
N HIS A 7 11.85 0.97 -10.24
CA HIS A 7 11.20 0.62 -8.95
C HIS A 7 10.52 1.82 -8.29
N LYS A 8 9.81 2.62 -9.11
CA LYS A 8 9.12 3.82 -8.66
C LYS A 8 7.62 3.57 -8.55
N VAL A 9 6.99 4.17 -7.53
CA VAL A 9 5.54 4.38 -7.52
C VAL A 9 5.24 5.61 -8.39
N TRP A 10 4.52 5.44 -9.50
CA TRP A 10 4.38 6.50 -10.51
C TRP A 10 3.33 7.54 -10.14
N GLU A 11 2.20 7.11 -9.58
CA GLU A 11 1.10 7.99 -9.25
C GLU A 11 0.46 7.59 -7.92
N SER A 12 0.06 8.58 -7.11
CA SER A 12 -0.72 8.37 -5.89
C SER A 12 -2.03 9.16 -5.91
N LYS A 13 -3.15 8.54 -5.51
CA LYS A 13 -4.50 9.17 -5.53
C LYS A 13 -5.28 8.94 -4.24
N ALA A 14 -5.61 9.99 -3.51
CA ALA A 14 -6.57 9.95 -2.42
C ALA A 14 -8.03 9.98 -2.92
N LEU A 15 -8.99 9.60 -2.07
CA LEU A 15 -10.41 9.75 -2.37
C LEU A 15 -10.80 11.23 -2.37
N LYS A 16 -11.25 11.71 -3.53
CA LYS A 16 -11.77 13.07 -3.67
C LYS A 16 -13.02 13.26 -2.80
N ARG A 17 -13.16 14.45 -2.22
CA ARG A 17 -14.35 14.86 -1.41
C ARG A 17 -14.49 14.15 -0.06
N LYS A 18 -13.49 13.39 0.37
CA LYS A 18 -13.39 12.93 1.77
C LYS A 18 -12.67 13.99 2.61
N PRO A 19 -13.04 14.17 3.89
CA PRO A 19 -12.32 15.09 4.77
C PRO A 19 -10.84 14.72 4.88
N GLY A 20 -9.94 15.69 5.05
CA GLY A 20 -8.51 15.41 5.17
C GLY A 20 -7.89 14.75 3.93
N GLU A 21 -8.38 15.06 2.72
CA GLU A 21 -7.83 14.58 1.44
C GLU A 21 -6.30 14.81 1.34
N GLU A 22 -5.84 15.98 1.79
CA GLU A 22 -4.41 16.33 1.78
C GLU A 22 -3.58 15.42 2.71
N GLU A 23 -4.14 15.05 3.87
CA GLU A 23 -3.47 14.12 4.80
C GLU A 23 -3.41 12.71 4.21
N ALA A 24 -4.51 12.25 3.60
CA ALA A 24 -4.55 10.98 2.88
C ALA A 24 -3.49 10.93 1.77
N LYS A 25 -3.34 12.01 1.01
CA LYS A 25 -2.32 12.13 -0.04
C LYS A 25 -0.91 12.04 0.54
N LYS A 26 -0.61 12.76 1.63
CA LYS A 26 0.69 12.69 2.32
C LYS A 26 1.00 11.28 2.83
N ILE A 27 0.00 10.57 3.36
CA ILE A 27 0.16 9.17 3.78
C ILE A 27 0.56 8.31 2.57
N LEU A 28 -0.18 8.39 1.45
CA LEU A 28 0.13 7.60 0.25
C LEU A 28 1.51 7.93 -0.32
N GLU A 29 1.90 9.21 -0.37
CA GLU A 29 3.22 9.62 -0.82
C GLU A 29 4.34 9.10 0.08
N LYS A 30 4.13 9.09 1.40
CA LYS A 30 5.09 8.54 2.36
C LYS A 30 5.20 7.02 2.24
N ILE A 31 4.08 6.31 2.07
CA ILE A 31 4.06 4.86 1.79
C ILE A 31 4.83 4.58 0.49
N ALA A 32 4.52 5.33 -0.58
CA ALA A 32 5.14 5.20 -1.89
C ALA A 32 6.66 5.41 -1.86
N LYS A 33 7.17 6.27 -0.99
CA LYS A 33 8.62 6.46 -0.78
C LYS A 33 9.21 5.30 0.02
N GLN A 34 8.53 4.85 1.07
CA GLN A 34 9.05 3.84 1.99
C GLN A 34 9.26 2.47 1.32
N VAL A 35 8.43 2.11 0.34
CA VAL A 35 8.48 0.80 -0.33
C VAL A 35 9.39 0.75 -1.56
N GLN A 36 10.14 1.83 -1.84
CA GLN A 36 11.14 1.82 -2.90
C GLN A 36 12.47 1.27 -2.36
N PRO A 37 13.22 0.48 -3.14
CA PRO A 37 12.98 0.08 -4.53
C PRO A 37 12.40 -1.34 -4.68
N ILE A 38 11.43 -1.79 -3.87
CA ILE A 38 11.01 -3.21 -3.90
C ILE A 38 10.36 -3.58 -5.26
N TRP A 39 9.32 -2.86 -5.67
CA TRP A 39 8.60 -3.10 -6.93
C TRP A 39 8.12 -1.81 -7.57
N ARG A 40 7.89 -1.89 -8.89
CA ARG A 40 7.21 -0.85 -9.64
C ARG A 40 5.70 -0.91 -9.41
N VAL A 41 5.12 0.18 -8.90
CA VAL A 41 3.67 0.34 -8.77
C VAL A 41 3.21 1.47 -9.67
N LYS A 42 2.34 1.20 -10.65
CA LYS A 42 1.89 2.26 -11.57
C LYS A 42 0.94 3.23 -10.88
N LEU A 43 0.00 2.72 -10.09
CA LEU A 43 -0.96 3.54 -9.35
C LEU A 43 -1.13 3.00 -7.93
N LEU A 44 -0.93 3.88 -6.95
CA LEU A 44 -1.28 3.66 -5.56
C LEU A 44 -2.50 4.54 -5.23
N SER A 45 -3.60 3.97 -4.74
CA SER A 45 -4.75 4.80 -4.37
C SER A 45 -5.38 4.45 -3.04
N GLU A 46 -6.03 5.44 -2.45
CA GLU A 46 -6.99 5.19 -1.39
C GLU A 46 -8.24 4.50 -1.94
N PHE A 47 -8.86 3.65 -1.13
CA PHE A 47 -10.23 3.20 -1.34
C PHE A 47 -10.99 3.05 -0.01
N CYS A 48 -12.32 2.95 -0.08
CA CYS A 48 -13.18 2.68 1.07
C CYS A 48 -14.29 1.71 0.65
N PRO A 49 -13.99 0.40 0.55
CA PRO A 49 -14.99 -0.60 0.17
C PRO A 49 -16.07 -0.78 1.25
N ASN A 50 -17.23 -1.33 0.89
CA ASN A 50 -18.30 -1.63 1.86
C ASN A 50 -17.88 -2.73 2.85
N ASN A 51 -17.03 -3.68 2.42
CA ASN A 51 -16.49 -4.68 3.33
C ASN A 51 -15.48 -4.02 4.28
N PRO A 52 -15.75 -3.96 5.60
CA PRO A 52 -14.88 -3.31 6.56
C PRO A 52 -13.54 -4.02 6.75
N THR A 53 -13.45 -5.31 6.44
CA THR A 53 -12.22 -6.12 6.63
C THR A 53 -11.25 -6.02 5.46
N LEU A 54 -11.68 -5.46 4.33
CA LEU A 54 -10.82 -5.29 3.16
C LEU A 54 -9.94 -4.04 3.35
N LEU A 55 -8.65 -4.28 3.66
CA LEU A 55 -7.66 -3.25 3.95
C LEU A 55 -6.79 -2.89 2.74
N GLY A 56 -6.56 -3.85 1.83
CA GLY A 56 -5.73 -3.68 0.65
C GLY A 56 -6.27 -4.45 -0.55
N LEU A 57 -5.80 -4.10 -1.74
CA LEU A 57 -6.05 -4.88 -2.96
C LEU A 57 -4.96 -4.61 -4.01
N ASN A 58 -4.26 -5.66 -4.44
CA ASN A 58 -3.37 -5.63 -5.60
C ASN A 58 -4.07 -6.10 -6.88
N VAL A 59 -4.15 -5.23 -7.88
CA VAL A 59 -4.73 -5.55 -9.19
C VAL A 59 -3.63 -5.58 -10.25
N GLY A 60 -3.56 -6.71 -10.96
CA GLY A 60 -2.69 -6.88 -12.13
C GLY A 60 -1.20 -6.81 -11.79
N ALA A 61 -0.79 -7.38 -10.65
CA ALA A 61 0.61 -7.42 -10.20
C ALA A 61 1.26 -6.02 -10.18
N SER A 62 0.78 -5.15 -9.29
CA SER A 62 1.23 -3.77 -9.09
C SER A 62 0.90 -2.78 -10.22
N ILE A 63 -0.03 -3.12 -11.11
CA ILE A 63 -0.64 -2.10 -11.98
C ILE A 63 -1.45 -1.12 -11.11
N HIS A 64 -2.22 -1.62 -10.15
CA HIS A 64 -2.96 -0.78 -9.22
C HIS A 64 -3.01 -1.41 -7.84
N VAL A 65 -2.38 -0.76 -6.85
CA VAL A 65 -2.54 -1.12 -5.44
C VAL A 65 -3.49 -0.14 -4.77
N LYS A 66 -4.48 -0.66 -4.08
CA LYS A 66 -5.46 0.12 -3.32
C LYS A 66 -5.27 -0.12 -1.83
N LEU A 67 -5.25 0.94 -1.04
CA LEU A 67 -5.12 0.88 0.42
C LEU A 67 -6.27 1.60 1.10
N ARG A 68 -6.80 0.98 2.15
CA ARG A 68 -7.79 1.61 3.03
C ARG A 68 -7.01 2.42 4.04
N LEU A 69 -7.16 3.74 3.97
CA LEU A 69 -6.50 4.64 4.92
C LEU A 69 -7.37 4.93 6.15
N ARG A 70 -8.69 4.79 6.02
CA ARG A 70 -9.67 5.22 7.02
C ARG A 70 -10.40 4.04 7.64
N ARG A 71 -10.72 4.15 8.93
CA ARG A 71 -11.59 3.18 9.58
C ARG A 71 -12.98 3.18 8.97
N PRO A 72 -13.65 2.02 8.91
CA PRO A 72 -15.04 1.96 8.47
C PRO A 72 -15.93 2.91 9.30
N ASN A 73 -16.86 3.60 8.64
CA ASN A 73 -17.84 4.51 9.24
C ASN A 73 -17.29 5.78 9.91
N TRP A 74 -15.96 6.00 9.89
CA TRP A 74 -15.34 7.22 10.39
C TRP A 74 -14.30 7.77 9.42
N ASP A 75 -14.72 8.75 8.63
CA ASP A 75 -13.85 9.33 7.60
C ASP A 75 -12.67 10.13 8.18
N TRP A 76 -12.75 10.64 9.41
CA TRP A 76 -11.65 11.37 10.06
C TRP A 76 -10.63 10.47 10.76
N ASP A 77 -10.95 9.19 10.95
CA ASP A 77 -10.11 8.25 11.70
C ASP A 77 -9.24 7.45 10.74
N PHE A 78 -7.97 7.85 10.63
CA PHE A 78 -6.99 7.16 9.82
C PHE A 78 -6.33 6.01 10.58
N TYR A 79 -6.04 4.91 9.88
CA TYR A 79 -5.19 3.86 10.42
C TYR A 79 -3.77 4.40 10.67
N PRO A 80 -3.08 3.90 11.71
CA PRO A 80 -1.68 4.22 11.95
C PRO A 80 -0.83 3.93 10.71
N PHE A 81 0.13 4.81 10.42
CA PHE A 81 1.00 4.71 9.24
C PHE A 81 1.62 3.31 9.08
N ASN A 82 2.13 2.73 10.16
CA ASN A 82 2.77 1.41 10.14
C ASN A 82 1.80 0.29 9.75
N GLN A 83 0.51 0.40 10.10
CA GLN A 83 -0.50 -0.58 9.70
C GLN A 83 -0.81 -0.48 8.20
N VAL A 84 -0.86 0.75 7.67
CA VAL A 84 -1.04 0.99 6.23
C VAL A 84 0.18 0.50 5.45
N LEU A 85 1.40 0.74 5.97
CA LEU A 85 2.64 0.25 5.39
C LEU A 85 2.68 -1.26 5.35
N ASP A 86 2.32 -1.92 6.45
CA ASP A 86 2.29 -3.37 6.52
C ASP A 86 1.29 -3.98 5.51
N THR A 87 0.12 -3.34 5.36
CA THR A 87 -0.85 -3.69 4.31
C THR A 87 -0.25 -3.51 2.92
N MET A 88 0.49 -2.43 2.67
CA MET A 88 1.18 -2.24 1.39
C MET A 88 2.19 -3.35 1.11
N LEU A 89 2.98 -3.76 2.10
CA LEU A 89 3.97 -4.84 1.95
C LEU A 89 3.28 -6.19 1.67
N HIS A 90 2.14 -6.46 2.33
CA HIS A 90 1.29 -7.60 2.05
C HIS A 90 0.83 -7.61 0.58
N GLU A 91 0.25 -6.50 0.11
CA GLU A 91 -0.23 -6.39 -1.27
C GLU A 91 0.89 -6.59 -2.28
N LEU A 92 2.09 -6.09 -1.99
CA LEU A 92 3.26 -6.28 -2.85
C LEU A 92 3.71 -7.75 -2.94
N CYS A 93 3.55 -8.55 -1.88
CA CYS A 93 3.85 -9.99 -1.92
C CYS A 93 3.00 -10.72 -2.96
N HIS A 94 1.79 -10.23 -3.25
CA HIS A 94 0.93 -10.79 -4.30
C HIS A 94 1.50 -10.71 -5.72
N ASN A 95 2.57 -9.94 -5.95
CA ASN A 95 3.30 -9.97 -7.23
C ASN A 95 4.06 -11.28 -7.45
N ALA A 96 4.50 -11.95 -6.38
CA ALA A 96 5.24 -13.21 -6.45
C ALA A 96 4.37 -14.41 -6.04
N HIS A 97 3.44 -14.21 -5.11
CA HIS A 97 2.68 -15.28 -4.47
C HIS A 97 1.19 -14.91 -4.38
N GLY A 98 0.35 -15.55 -5.21
CA GLY A 98 -1.11 -15.39 -5.14
C GLY A 98 -1.70 -15.88 -3.81
N PRO A 99 -1.55 -17.17 -3.45
CA PRO A 99 -2.11 -17.71 -2.21
C PRO A 99 -1.27 -17.35 -0.98
N HIS A 100 -1.94 -17.16 0.16
CA HIS A 100 -1.31 -16.95 1.48
C HIS A 100 -0.72 -18.24 2.06
N ASN A 101 0.34 -18.74 1.43
CA ASN A 101 1.07 -19.93 1.86
C ASN A 101 2.38 -19.55 2.58
N ALA A 102 3.17 -20.56 2.99
CA ALA A 102 4.43 -20.34 3.70
C ALA A 102 5.42 -19.43 2.93
N ASN A 103 5.47 -19.50 1.60
CA ASN A 103 6.34 -18.65 0.80
C ASN A 103 5.87 -17.19 0.80
N PHE A 104 4.56 -16.96 0.77
CA PHE A 104 3.98 -15.62 0.93
C PHE A 104 4.40 -15.01 2.27
N TYR A 105 4.17 -15.71 3.38
CA TYR A 105 4.50 -15.19 4.71
C TYR A 105 6.00 -14.96 4.90
N LYS A 106 6.83 -15.87 4.38
CA LYS A 106 8.29 -15.69 4.39
C LYS A 106 8.70 -14.40 3.66
N LEU A 107 8.15 -14.15 2.48
CA LEU A 107 8.46 -12.94 1.72
C LEU A 107 7.98 -11.68 2.44
N TRP A 108 6.78 -11.72 3.02
CA TRP A 108 6.23 -10.60 3.78
C TRP A 108 7.09 -10.27 5.01
N ASP A 109 7.55 -11.29 5.75
CA ASP A 109 8.46 -11.11 6.89
C ASP A 109 9.79 -10.48 6.47
N GLU A 110 10.37 -10.89 5.33
CA GLU A 110 11.59 -10.26 4.82
C GLU A 110 11.39 -8.78 4.51
N PHE A 111 10.25 -8.38 3.93
CA PHE A 111 9.96 -6.95 3.77
C PHE A 111 9.79 -6.24 5.11
N ARG A 112 9.09 -6.85 6.07
CA ARG A 112 8.92 -6.25 7.39
C ARG A 112 10.24 -5.99 8.08
N LYS A 113 11.22 -6.89 7.99
CA LYS A 113 12.58 -6.70 8.56
C LYS A 113 13.32 -5.50 7.96
N VAL A 114 13.12 -5.23 6.67
CA VAL A 114 13.78 -4.10 5.98
C VAL A 114 13.08 -2.77 6.30
N HIS A 115 11.75 -2.78 6.42
CA HIS A 115 10.96 -1.55 6.53
C HIS A 115 10.58 -1.16 7.97
N PHE A 116 10.56 -2.13 8.89
CA PHE A 116 10.39 -1.90 10.33
C PHE A 116 11.73 -2.20 11.01
N HIS A 117 12.43 -1.14 11.41
CA HIS A 117 13.58 -1.27 12.29
C HIS A 117 13.03 -1.53 13.70
N PHE A 118 13.24 -2.74 14.21
CA PHE A 118 13.00 -3.07 15.62
C PHE A 118 14.25 -2.78 16.43
#